data_AF-A0A930MYN8-F1
#
_entry.id   AF-A0A930MYN8-F1
#
_cell.length_a   1.000
_cell.length_b   1.000
_cell.length_c   1.000
_cell.angle_alpha   90.00
_cell.angle_beta   90.00
_cell.angle_gamma   90.00
#
_symmetry.space_group_name_H-M   'P 1'
#
loop_
_entity.id
_entity.type
_entity.pdbx_description
1 polymer ?
#
loop_
_entity_poly.entity_id
_entity_poly.type
_entity_poly.pdbx_seq_one_letter_code
_entity_poly.pdbx_strand_id
1 'polypeptide(L)'
;ALTFLVGQENRTAGHTVYLTPIVVEVDDALAEDVPYLRAVLRDAQYVRNAATVFAPADTSGPLDVAAQARAARTVGAEQMLVYRISGEKLRDAHETYRLTLERSVYDRDGNLLAAGARSAATGALTPMEVILYLFAQD
;
A
#
# COMPACT_ATOMS: atom_id res chain seq x y z
N ALA A 1 -25.97 7.66 4.84
CA ALA A 1 -25.21 8.67 4.10
C ALA A 1 -23.75 8.56 4.53
N LEU A 2 -22.85 8.12 3.63
CA LEU A 2 -21.43 7.89 3.91
C LEU A 2 -20.64 9.17 3.61
N THR A 3 -20.56 10.06 4.59
CA THR A 3 -19.66 11.22 4.55
C THR A 3 -18.26 10.75 4.97
N PHE A 4 -17.50 10.15 4.04
CA PHE A 4 -16.17 9.56 4.32
C PHE A 4 -15.01 10.32 3.65
N LEU A 5 -15.26 11.52 3.12
CA LEU A 5 -14.25 12.35 2.44
C LEU A 5 -13.47 13.30 3.34
N VAL A 6 -13.54 13.14 4.67
CA VAL A 6 -12.63 13.86 5.58
C VAL A 6 -11.47 12.93 5.89
N GLY A 7 -10.55 12.81 4.93
CA GLY A 7 -9.27 12.13 5.14
C GLY A 7 -8.55 12.75 6.34
N GLN A 8 -7.88 11.91 7.14
CA GLN A 8 -6.89 12.38 8.11
C GLN A 8 -5.87 13.30 7.42
N GLU A 9 -5.23 14.21 8.18
CA GLU A 9 -4.17 15.06 7.64
C GLU A 9 -3.16 14.22 6.86
N ASN A 10 -3.07 14.48 5.56
CA ASN A 10 -2.13 13.79 4.70
C ASN A 10 -0.72 14.23 5.08
N ARG A 11 -0.06 13.45 5.95
CA ARG A 11 1.28 13.73 6.48
C ARG A 11 2.37 13.84 5.39
N THR A 12 2.05 13.49 4.15
CA THR A 12 2.95 13.62 2.99
C THR A 12 2.51 14.69 1.99
N ALA A 13 1.41 15.42 2.26
CA ALA A 13 0.94 16.48 1.38
C ALA A 13 2.02 17.55 1.18
N GLY A 14 2.33 17.86 -0.07
CA GLY A 14 3.36 18.84 -0.44
C GLY A 14 4.79 18.29 -0.51
N HIS A 15 5.03 17.05 -0.07
CA HIS A 15 6.33 16.40 -0.19
C HIS A 15 6.38 15.47 -1.40
N THR A 16 7.49 15.50 -2.14
CA THR A 16 7.79 14.48 -3.16
C THR A 16 8.05 13.16 -2.45
N VAL A 17 7.20 12.17 -2.69
CA VAL A 17 7.32 10.83 -2.08
C VAL A 17 7.61 9.79 -3.13
N TYR A 18 8.46 8.82 -2.80
CA TYR A 18 8.77 7.69 -3.66
C TYR A 18 8.00 6.46 -3.18
N LEU A 19 7.14 5.88 -4.03
CA LEU A 19 6.45 4.62 -3.73
C LEU A 19 7.22 3.45 -4.34
N THR A 20 7.69 2.53 -3.49
CA THR A 20 8.32 1.28 -3.93
C THR A 20 7.31 0.35 -4.61
N PRO A 21 7.75 -0.71 -5.32
CA PRO A 21 6.83 -1.73 -5.79
C PRO A 21 6.01 -2.30 -4.62
N ILE A 22 4.69 -2.44 -4.83
CA ILE A 22 3.76 -2.94 -3.80
C ILE A 22 3.94 -4.45 -3.68
N VAL A 23 4.36 -4.89 -2.49
CA VAL A 23 4.51 -6.31 -2.16
C VAL A 23 3.13 -6.88 -1.86
N VAL A 24 2.80 -8.03 -2.45
CA VAL A 24 1.51 -8.71 -2.25
C VAL A 24 1.76 -10.18 -1.95
N GLU A 25 1.36 -10.61 -0.76
CA GLU A 25 1.54 -11.96 -0.21
C GLU A 25 0.16 -12.49 0.22
N VAL A 26 -0.57 -13.07 -0.74
CA VAL A 26 -1.96 -13.51 -0.53
C VAL A 26 -2.10 -15.00 -0.82
N ASP A 27 -3.14 -15.61 -0.24
CA ASP A 27 -3.59 -16.97 -0.57
C ASP A 27 -3.79 -17.16 -2.09
N ASP A 28 -3.55 -18.37 -2.61
CA ASP A 28 -3.66 -18.69 -4.04
C ASP A 28 -5.04 -18.37 -4.62
N ALA A 29 -6.10 -18.42 -3.79
CA ALA A 29 -7.45 -18.06 -4.21
C ALA A 29 -7.61 -16.57 -4.58
N LEU A 30 -6.66 -15.71 -4.19
CA LEU A 30 -6.61 -14.28 -4.53
C LEU A 30 -5.55 -13.98 -5.60
N ALA A 31 -4.91 -14.98 -6.19
CA ALA A 31 -3.82 -14.77 -7.16
C ALA A 31 -4.26 -13.92 -8.36
N GLU A 32 -5.50 -14.10 -8.83
CA GLU A 32 -6.08 -13.32 -9.93
C GLU A 32 -6.35 -11.85 -9.55
N ASP A 33 -6.58 -11.57 -8.26
CA ASP A 33 -6.81 -10.21 -7.75
C ASP A 33 -5.52 -9.40 -7.62
N VAL A 34 -4.37 -10.06 -7.49
CA VAL A 34 -3.08 -9.42 -7.19
C VAL A 34 -2.74 -8.22 -8.08
N PRO A 35 -2.85 -8.29 -9.42
CA PRO A 35 -2.58 -7.13 -10.28
C PRO A 35 -3.50 -5.94 -9.96
N TYR A 36 -4.76 -6.21 -9.63
CA TYR A 36 -5.75 -5.18 -9.32
C TYR A 36 -5.56 -4.60 -7.92
N LEU A 37 -5.17 -5.41 -6.93
CA LEU A 37 -4.81 -4.91 -5.59
C LEU A 37 -3.63 -3.92 -5.65
N ARG A 38 -2.64 -4.19 -6.53
CA ARG A 38 -1.55 -3.24 -6.77
C ARG A 38 -2.04 -1.98 -7.47
N ALA A 39 -2.83 -2.13 -8.55
CA ALA A 39 -3.33 -1.00 -9.33
C ALA A 39 -4.19 -0.07 -8.48
N VAL A 40 -5.15 -0.60 -7.72
CA VAL A 40 -6.08 0.19 -6.92
C VAL A 40 -5.36 0.99 -5.82
N LEU A 41 -4.35 0.39 -5.16
CA LEU A 41 -3.57 1.09 -4.14
C LEU A 41 -2.63 2.13 -4.75
N ARG A 42 -2.06 1.85 -5.93
CA ARG A 42 -1.25 2.82 -6.69
C ARG A 42 -2.10 4.03 -7.08
N ASP A 43 -3.30 3.82 -7.60
CA ASP A 43 -4.22 4.87 -8.02
C ASP A 43 -4.71 5.69 -6.82
N ALA A 44 -5.05 5.02 -5.72
CA ALA A 44 -5.43 5.68 -4.47
C ALA A 44 -4.28 6.56 -3.93
N GLN A 45 -3.03 6.08 -4.01
CA GLN A 45 -1.87 6.86 -3.61
C GLN A 45 -1.63 8.08 -4.53
N TYR A 46 -1.83 7.92 -5.84
CA TYR A 46 -1.75 9.04 -6.78
C TYR A 46 -2.79 10.13 -6.47
N VAL A 47 -4.03 9.73 -6.20
CA VAL A 47 -5.12 10.65 -5.81
C VAL A 47 -4.80 11.34 -4.47
N ARG A 48 -4.24 10.61 -3.50
CA ARG A 48 -3.82 11.18 -2.20
C ARG A 48 -2.67 12.17 -2.34
N ASN A 49 -1.67 11.87 -3.18
CA ASN A 49 -0.52 12.73 -3.42
C ASN A 49 -0.03 12.63 -4.88
N ALA A 50 -0.37 13.64 -5.69
CA ALA A 50 0.02 13.70 -7.10
C ALA A 50 1.55 13.87 -7.33
N ALA A 51 2.30 14.28 -6.30
CA ALA A 51 3.77 14.34 -6.33
C ALA A 51 4.44 12.98 -6.02
N THR A 52 3.66 11.90 -5.94
CA THR A 52 4.21 10.55 -5.79
C THR A 52 4.96 10.12 -7.05
N VAL A 53 6.25 9.82 -6.90
CA VAL A 53 7.06 9.14 -7.92
C VAL A 53 6.97 7.64 -7.67
N PHE A 54 6.57 6.88 -8.68
CA PHE A 54 6.40 5.44 -8.56
C PHE A 54 7.62 4.70 -9.07
N ALA A 55 8.07 3.71 -8.32
CA ALA A 55 9.05 2.75 -8.78
C ALA A 55 8.57 2.03 -10.05
N PRO A 56 9.50 1.58 -10.92
CA PRO A 56 9.20 0.61 -11.96
C PRO A 56 8.52 -0.64 -11.38
N ALA A 57 7.62 -1.25 -12.14
CA ALA A 57 6.78 -2.36 -11.67
C ALA A 57 7.52 -3.70 -11.43
N ASP A 58 8.84 -3.70 -11.32
CA ASP A 58 9.62 -4.92 -11.18
C ASP A 58 9.46 -5.48 -9.75
N THR A 59 8.69 -6.56 -9.63
CA THR A 59 8.33 -7.22 -8.36
C THR A 59 8.93 -8.62 -8.25
N SER A 60 10.12 -8.83 -8.81
CA SER A 60 10.84 -10.11 -8.69
C SER A 60 11.68 -10.12 -7.41
N GLY A 61 11.17 -10.75 -6.36
CA GLY A 61 11.91 -11.02 -5.12
C GLY A 61 11.59 -10.07 -3.97
N PRO A 62 12.20 -10.30 -2.79
CA PRO A 62 12.03 -9.45 -1.61
C PRO A 62 12.41 -8.00 -1.89
N LEU A 63 11.69 -7.07 -1.27
CA LEU A 63 11.99 -5.66 -1.42
C LEU A 63 13.34 -5.30 -0.77
N ASP A 64 14.32 -4.90 -1.58
CA ASP A 64 15.57 -4.32 -1.08
C ASP A 64 15.34 -2.84 -0.72
N VAL A 65 15.11 -2.58 0.57
CA VAL A 65 14.89 -1.24 1.11
C VAL A 65 16.06 -0.30 0.81
N ALA A 66 17.32 -0.78 0.84
CA ALA A 66 18.48 0.05 0.61
C ALA A 66 18.61 0.46 -0.85
N ALA A 67 18.31 -0.45 -1.79
CA ALA A 67 18.26 -0.15 -3.21
C ALA A 67 17.13 0.86 -3.53
N GLN A 68 15.95 0.68 -2.93
CA GLN A 68 14.82 1.59 -3.13
C GLN A 68 15.09 2.97 -2.51
N ALA A 69 15.74 3.05 -1.35
CA ALA A 69 16.15 4.33 -0.75
C ALA A 69 17.18 5.07 -1.62
N ARG A 70 18.07 4.35 -2.32
CA ARG A 70 18.96 4.96 -3.34
C ARG A 70 18.15 5.50 -4.51
N ALA A 71 17.18 4.75 -5.03
CA ALA A 71 16.31 5.19 -6.12
C ALA A 71 15.48 6.44 -5.73
N ALA A 72 14.90 6.44 -4.53
CA ALA A 72 14.16 7.57 -3.96
C ALA A 72 15.01 8.86 -3.93
N ARG A 73 16.28 8.75 -3.50
CA ARG A 73 17.22 9.89 -3.50
C ARG A 73 17.52 10.41 -4.91
N THR A 74 17.71 9.52 -5.89
CA THR A 74 17.98 9.92 -7.28
C THR A 74 16.84 10.75 -7.86
N VAL A 75 15.60 10.50 -7.45
CA VAL A 75 14.43 11.28 -7.90
C VAL A 75 14.09 12.45 -6.97
N GLY A 76 14.92 12.74 -5.97
CA GLY A 76 14.73 13.85 -5.04
C GLY A 76 13.55 13.67 -4.08
N ALA A 77 13.10 12.43 -3.83
CA ALA A 77 12.03 12.18 -2.87
C ALA A 77 12.53 12.41 -1.44
N GLU A 78 11.72 13.11 -0.65
CA GLU A 78 12.02 13.40 0.76
C GLU A 78 11.69 12.21 1.65
N GLN A 79 10.73 11.38 1.24
CA GLN A 79 10.30 10.19 1.95
C GLN A 79 10.06 9.04 0.96
N MET A 80 10.28 7.81 1.44
CA MET A 80 9.95 6.58 0.72
C MET A 80 8.81 5.85 1.42
N LEU A 81 7.82 5.44 0.65
CA LEU A 81 6.68 4.64 1.09
C LEU A 81 6.86 3.20 0.64
N VAL A 82 6.66 2.28 1.58
CA VAL A 82 6.61 0.85 1.33
C VAL A 82 5.23 0.35 1.76
N TYR A 83 4.48 -0.20 0.81
CA TYR A 83 3.23 -0.91 1.10
C TYR A 83 3.43 -2.42 0.94
N ARG A 84 2.87 -3.16 1.89
CA ARG A 84 2.72 -4.62 1.80
C ARG A 84 1.25 -4.98 2.04
N ILE A 85 0.71 -5.78 1.13
CA ILE A 85 -0.61 -6.38 1.27
C ILE A 85 -0.39 -7.84 1.60
N SER A 86 -1.00 -8.31 2.69
CA SER A 86 -1.11 -9.73 2.97
C SER A 86 -2.56 -10.17 3.09
N GLY A 87 -2.85 -11.42 2.76
CA GLY A 87 -4.22 -11.92 2.73
C GLY A 87 -4.30 -13.41 2.98
N GLU A 88 -5.19 -13.81 3.88
CA GLU A 88 -5.46 -15.20 4.19
C GLU A 88 -6.95 -15.51 4.10
N LYS A 89 -7.28 -16.71 3.61
CA LYS A 89 -8.66 -17.19 3.58
C LYS A 89 -9.14 -17.52 4.99
N LEU A 90 -10.32 -17.03 5.35
CA LEU A 90 -10.97 -17.41 6.60
C LEU A 90 -11.61 -18.79 6.43
N ARG A 91 -11.26 -19.73 7.33
CA ARG A 91 -11.64 -21.15 7.19
C ARG A 91 -13.15 -21.37 7.27
N ASP A 92 -13.83 -20.62 8.13
CA ASP A 92 -15.24 -20.85 8.46
C ASP A 92 -16.21 -19.91 7.73
N ALA A 93 -15.72 -19.12 6.76
CA ALA A 93 -16.52 -18.14 6.04
C ALA A 93 -16.37 -18.32 4.52
N HIS A 94 -17.50 -18.44 3.82
CA HIS A 94 -17.51 -18.63 2.37
C HIS A 94 -16.90 -17.41 1.67
N GLU A 95 -15.91 -17.65 0.82
CA GLU A 95 -15.22 -16.64 0.00
C GLU A 95 -14.79 -15.37 0.77
N THR A 96 -14.51 -15.54 2.06
CA THR A 96 -14.11 -14.42 2.92
C THR A 96 -12.63 -14.50 3.24
N TYR A 97 -11.96 -13.36 3.09
CA TYR A 97 -10.52 -13.22 3.31
C TYR A 97 -10.28 -12.15 4.37
N ARG A 98 -9.25 -12.34 5.19
CA ARG A 98 -8.73 -11.27 6.03
C ARG A 98 -7.51 -10.68 5.35
N LEU A 99 -7.66 -9.42 4.94
CA LEU A 99 -6.60 -8.66 4.31
C LEU A 99 -5.95 -7.73 5.34
N THR A 100 -4.65 -7.57 5.22
CA THR A 100 -3.84 -6.63 6.00
C THR A 100 -3.09 -5.72 5.05
N LEU A 101 -3.21 -4.41 5.27
CA LEU A 101 -2.40 -3.39 4.62
C LEU A 101 -1.39 -2.87 5.63
N GLU A 102 -0.12 -3.09 5.32
CA GLU A 102 0.99 -2.50 6.06
C GLU A 102 1.59 -1.35 5.27
N ARG A 103 1.99 -0.32 6.01
CA ARG A 103 2.67 0.85 5.50
C ARG A 103 3.88 1.16 6.36
N SER A 104 5.03 1.30 5.71
CA SER A 104 6.25 1.81 6.32
C SER A 104 6.70 3.06 5.58
N VAL A 105 7.11 4.07 6.34
CA VAL A 105 7.65 5.35 5.85
C VAL A 105 9.10 5.43 6.25
N TYR A 106 9.95 5.69 5.27
CA TYR A 106 11.37 5.90 5.47
C TYR A 106 11.76 7.34 5.10
N ASP A 107 12.76 7.88 5.78
CA ASP A 107 13.40 9.13 5.36
C ASP A 107 14.29 8.92 4.13
N ARG A 108 14.87 10.02 3.64
CA ARG A 108 15.82 10.05 2.51
C ARG A 108 17.04 9.13 2.69
N ASP A 109 17.43 8.82 3.92
CA ASP A 109 18.62 8.03 4.23
C ASP A 109 18.28 6.53 4.40
N GLY A 110 16.99 6.19 4.35
CA GLY A 110 16.48 4.84 4.49
C GLY A 110 16.20 4.45 5.95
N ASN A 111 16.15 5.41 6.87
CA ASN A 111 15.76 5.14 8.25
C ASN A 111 14.24 5.08 8.37
N LEU A 112 13.73 4.14 9.16
CA LEU A 112 12.30 4.00 9.40
C LEU A 112 11.78 5.16 10.27
N LEU A 113 10.83 5.93 9.75
CA LEU A 113 10.17 7.03 10.45
C LEU A 113 8.87 6.59 11.12
N ALA A 114 8.07 5.77 10.42
CA ALA A 114 6.78 5.30 10.89
C ALA A 114 6.44 3.96 10.25
N ALA A 115 5.76 3.10 11.00
CA ALA A 115 5.18 1.86 10.49
C ALA A 115 3.79 1.64 11.11
N GLY A 116 2.88 1.09 10.31
CA GLY A 116 1.53 0.76 10.75
C GLY A 116 0.96 -0.39 9.94
N ALA A 117 0.03 -1.12 10.55
CA ALA A 117 -0.69 -2.22 9.93
C ALA A 117 -2.17 -2.10 10.27
N ARG A 118 -3.04 -2.36 9.29
CA ARG A 118 -4.49 -2.40 9.49
C ARG A 118 -5.04 -3.64 8.79
N SER A 119 -6.03 -4.28 9.40
CA SER A 119 -6.62 -5.50 8.86
C SER A 119 -8.15 -5.43 8.89
N ALA A 120 -8.78 -6.02 7.88
CA ALA A 120 -10.23 -6.19 7.82
C ALA A 120 -10.58 -7.47 7.04
N ALA A 121 -11.75 -8.03 7.35
CA ALA A 121 -12.33 -9.10 6.56
C ALA A 121 -13.08 -8.52 5.35
N THR A 122 -13.09 -9.23 4.22
CA THR A 122 -13.89 -8.89 3.04
C THR A 122 -15.37 -8.84 3.35
N GLY A 123 -15.92 -9.89 3.95
CA GLY A 123 -17.35 -9.96 4.27
C GLY A 123 -18.19 -9.74 3.00
N ALA A 124 -18.91 -8.63 2.94
CA ALA A 124 -19.70 -8.25 1.76
C ALA A 124 -18.93 -7.40 0.73
N LEU A 125 -17.70 -6.97 1.04
CA LEU A 125 -16.84 -6.20 0.17
C LEU A 125 -15.92 -7.11 -0.65
N THR A 126 -15.54 -6.67 -1.83
CA THR A 126 -14.46 -7.27 -2.61
C THR A 126 -13.10 -7.04 -1.95
N PRO A 127 -12.07 -7.84 -2.28
CA PRO A 127 -10.69 -7.60 -1.84
C PRO A 127 -10.20 -6.18 -2.15
N MET A 128 -10.51 -5.64 -3.32
CA MET A 128 -10.12 -4.29 -3.73
C MET A 128 -10.77 -3.20 -2.84
N GLU A 129 -12.06 -3.34 -2.56
CA GLU A 129 -12.79 -2.42 -1.69
C GLU A 129 -12.25 -2.43 -0.25
N VAL A 130 -11.85 -3.60 0.26
CA VAL A 130 -11.18 -3.68 1.56
C VAL A 130 -9.83 -2.96 1.56
N ILE A 131 -9.00 -3.12 0.53
CA ILE A 131 -7.72 -2.40 0.46
C ILE A 131 -7.93 -0.88 0.45
N LEU A 132 -8.92 -0.39 -0.31
CA LEU A 132 -9.28 1.03 -0.30
C LEU A 132 -9.78 1.50 1.08
N TYR A 133 -10.60 0.69 1.75
CA TYR A 133 -11.06 0.95 3.10
C TYR A 133 -9.89 1.05 4.09
N LEU A 134 -8.95 0.10 4.05
CA LEU A 134 -7.77 0.10 4.91
C LEU A 134 -6.83 1.27 4.62
N PHE A 135 -6.67 1.64 3.35
CA PHE A 135 -5.86 2.79 2.93
C PHE A 135 -6.44 4.11 3.41
N ALA A 136 -7.77 4.27 3.34
CA ALA A 136 -8.40 5.53 3.75
C ALA A 136 -8.35 5.78 5.27
N GLN A 137 -8.10 4.74 6.07
CA GLN A 137 -7.83 4.85 7.51
C GLN A 137 -6.38 5.21 7.85
N ASP A 138 -5.50 5.24 6.84
CA ASP A 138 -4.13 5.71 6.97
C ASP A 138 -4.01 7.22 7.05
#